data_AF-A0A956MNT4-F1
#
_entry.id   AF-A0A956MNT4-F1
#
_cell.length_a   1.000
_cell.length_b   1.000
_cell.length_c   1.000
_cell.angle_alpha   90.00
_cell.angle_beta   90.00
_cell.angle_gamma   90.00
#
_symmetry.space_group_name_H-M   'P 1'
#
loop_
_entity.id
_entity.type
_entity.pdbx_description
1 polymer ?
#
loop_
_entity_poly.entity_id
_entity_poly.type
_entity_poly.pdbx_seq_one_letter_code
_entity_poly.pdbx_strand_id
1 'polypeptide(L)'
;MSYLNPEDTNAVMKWIKVQAAAEAVRLTAHAQQEMVAEEIDFDEVLQAIANDDILENYSKHQRGACCLLFGITNRNRPLQIVCTTSGAVLIIITVYVPKQPKWITPTQRRQLL
;
A
#
# COMPACT_ATOMS: atom_id res chain seq x y z
N MET A 1 18.04 9.95 15.13
CA MET A 1 17.03 9.31 14.28
C MET A 1 17.74 8.31 13.39
N SER A 2 17.69 7.02 13.72
CA SER A 2 18.21 5.98 12.84
C SER A 2 17.36 5.95 11.57
N TYR A 3 18.00 6.08 10.41
CA TYR A 3 17.34 5.93 9.12
C TYR A 3 16.70 4.53 9.05
N LEU A 4 15.43 4.46 8.66
CA LEU A 4 14.75 3.19 8.40
C LEU A 4 15.45 2.50 7.22
N ASN A 5 15.87 1.24 7.38
CA ASN A 5 16.39 0.44 6.27
C ASN A 5 15.21 -0.04 5.40
N PRO A 6 15.07 0.43 4.14
CA PRO A 6 13.95 0.04 3.29
C PRO A 6 14.00 -1.42 2.83
N GLU A 7 15.12 -2.13 3.04
CA GLU A 7 15.22 -3.58 2.79
C GLU A 7 14.66 -4.42 3.94
N ASP A 8 14.57 -3.88 5.17
CA ASP A 8 13.97 -4.56 6.32
C ASP A 8 12.45 -4.43 6.28
N THR A 9 11.79 -5.42 5.68
CA THR A 9 10.33 -5.43 5.49
C THR A 9 9.55 -5.41 6.81
N ASN A 10 10.10 -5.96 7.90
CA ASN A 10 9.45 -5.93 9.21
C ASN A 10 9.47 -4.51 9.78
N ALA A 11 10.62 -3.83 9.70
CA ALA A 11 10.74 -2.45 10.11
C ALA A 11 9.86 -1.52 9.25
N VAL A 12 9.83 -1.75 7.94
CA VAL A 12 8.97 -1.02 6.99
C VAL A 12 7.50 -1.18 7.33
N MET A 13 7.02 -2.42 7.49
CA MET A 13 5.61 -2.68 7.82
C MET A 13 5.21 -2.01 9.15
N LYS A 14 6.07 -2.12 10.17
CA LYS A 14 5.84 -1.44 11.46
C LYS A 14 5.74 0.07 11.29
N TRP A 15 6.64 0.68 10.51
CA TRP A 15 6.62 2.11 10.25
C TRP A 15 5.35 2.54 9.52
N ILE A 16 4.94 1.81 8.47
CA ILE A 16 3.70 2.07 7.72
C ILE A 16 2.49 2.06 8.66
N LYS A 17 2.35 1.00 9.49
CA LYS A 17 1.24 0.87 10.44
C LYS A 17 1.19 2.02 11.45
N VAL A 18 2.35 2.44 11.97
CA VAL A 18 2.43 3.58 12.90
C VAL A 18 1.94 4.87 12.23
N GLN A 19 2.36 5.14 11.00
CA GLN A 19 1.96 6.35 10.28
C GLN A 19 0.47 6.32 9.90
N ALA A 20 -0.04 5.18 9.46
CA ALA A 20 -1.45 5.01 9.13
C ALA A 20 -2.35 5.14 10.37
N ALA A 21 -1.98 4.52 11.51
CA ALA A 21 -2.72 4.63 12.76
C ALA A 21 -2.72 6.05 13.35
N ALA A 22 -1.68 6.84 13.08
CA ALA A 22 -1.60 8.25 13.44
C ALA A 22 -2.27 9.18 12.41
N GLU A 23 -2.87 8.62 11.35
CA GLU A 23 -3.41 9.35 10.19
C GLU A 23 -2.39 10.33 9.57
N ALA A 24 -1.09 10.07 9.72
CA ALA A 24 0.00 10.79 9.12
C ALA A 24 0.18 10.37 7.66
N VAL A 25 -0.90 10.50 6.88
CA VAL A 25 -1.06 9.97 5.53
C VAL A 25 -1.33 11.09 4.54
N ARG A 26 -0.69 11.01 3.37
CA ARG A 26 -0.98 11.88 2.23
C ARG A 26 -1.38 11.03 1.02
N LEU A 27 -2.53 11.34 0.43
CA LEU A 27 -2.97 10.75 -0.81
C LEU A 27 -2.40 11.54 -2.00
N THR A 28 -1.91 10.84 -3.02
CA THR A 28 -1.63 11.48 -4.31
C THR A 28 -2.94 11.68 -5.10
N ALA A 29 -2.91 12.56 -6.10
CA ALA A 29 -4.06 12.76 -6.99
C ALA A 29 -4.50 11.46 -7.68
N HIS A 30 -3.55 10.61 -8.07
CA HIS A 30 -3.84 9.31 -8.67
C HIS A 30 -4.55 8.38 -7.66
N ALA A 31 -4.07 8.29 -6.42
CA ALA A 31 -4.75 7.51 -5.38
C ALA A 31 -6.19 7.99 -5.15
N GLN A 32 -6.42 9.31 -5.10
CA GLN A 32 -7.77 9.86 -4.94
C GLN A 32 -8.69 9.52 -6.12
N GLN A 33 -8.17 9.54 -7.36
CA GLN A 33 -8.93 9.16 -8.54
C GLN A 33 -9.36 7.70 -8.52
N GLU A 34 -8.44 6.79 -8.17
CA GLU A 34 -8.75 5.35 -8.05
C GLU A 34 -9.73 5.07 -6.91
N MET A 35 -9.57 5.77 -5.77
CA MET A 35 -10.51 5.67 -4.65
C MET A 35 -11.93 6.05 -5.07
N VAL A 36 -12.11 7.15 -5.80
CA VAL A 36 -13.41 7.56 -6.32
C VAL A 36 -13.94 6.56 -7.34
N ALA A 37 -13.10 6.12 -8.29
CA ALA A 37 -13.49 5.21 -9.36
C ALA A 37 -13.94 3.84 -8.85
N GLU A 38 -13.40 3.40 -7.71
CA GLU A 38 -13.74 2.12 -7.11
C GLU A 38 -14.59 2.23 -5.84
N GLU A 39 -15.08 3.42 -5.47
CA GLU A 39 -15.85 3.61 -4.22
C GLU A 39 -15.11 3.08 -2.99
N ILE A 40 -13.81 3.40 -2.88
CA ILE A 40 -12.95 3.08 -1.74
C ILE A 40 -12.86 4.33 -0.86
N ASP A 41 -13.37 4.24 0.36
CA ASP A 41 -13.24 5.31 1.33
C ASP A 41 -11.88 5.26 2.07
N PHE A 42 -11.53 6.35 2.76
CA PHE A 42 -10.24 6.44 3.45
C PHE A 42 -10.12 5.45 4.60
N ASP A 43 -11.22 5.14 5.29
CA ASP A 43 -11.25 4.17 6.39
C ASP A 43 -10.94 2.76 5.89
N GLU A 44 -11.41 2.39 4.70
CA GLU A 44 -11.06 1.12 4.04
C GLU A 44 -9.56 1.03 3.76
N VAL A 45 -8.92 2.13 3.34
CA VAL A 45 -7.46 2.18 3.14
C VAL A 45 -6.74 1.92 4.46
N LEU A 46 -7.15 2.58 5.55
CA LEU A 46 -6.55 2.39 6.88
C LEU A 46 -6.77 0.97 7.41
N GLN A 47 -7.98 0.41 7.24
CA GLN A 47 -8.30 -0.98 7.63
C GLN A 47 -7.43 -1.99 6.89
N ALA A 48 -7.25 -1.80 5.58
CA ALA A 48 -6.40 -2.66 4.77
C ALA A 48 -4.93 -2.55 5.21
N ILE A 49 -4.43 -1.36 5.55
CA ILE A 49 -3.07 -1.18 6.07
C ILE A 49 -2.89 -1.81 7.47
N ALA A 50 -3.92 -1.81 8.31
CA ALA A 50 -3.82 -2.46 9.63
C ALA A 50 -3.61 -3.99 9.49
N ASN A 51 -4.28 -4.59 8.50
CA ASN A 51 -4.29 -6.03 8.21
C ASN A 51 -3.55 -6.36 6.91
N ASP A 52 -2.35 -5.78 6.72
CA ASP A 52 -1.59 -5.93 5.48
C ASP A 52 -0.49 -7.00 5.54
N ASP A 53 -0.10 -7.43 4.34
CA ASP A 53 1.17 -8.04 4.00
C ASP A 53 1.87 -7.26 2.87
N ILE A 54 3.20 -7.16 2.92
CA ILE A 54 3.98 -6.62 1.81
C ILE A 54 4.08 -7.67 0.69
N LEU A 55 3.42 -7.43 -0.44
CA LEU A 55 3.52 -8.29 -1.62
C LEU A 55 4.81 -8.05 -2.42
N GLU A 56 5.19 -6.78 -2.60
CA GLU A 56 6.36 -6.40 -3.38
C GLU A 56 7.10 -5.26 -2.67
N ASN A 57 8.41 -5.41 -2.41
CA ASN A 57 9.24 -4.37 -1.81
C ASN A 57 10.20 -3.79 -2.87
N TYR A 58 10.07 -2.51 -3.18
CA TYR A 58 10.92 -1.79 -4.14
C TYR A 58 11.85 -0.81 -3.42
N SER A 59 12.73 -1.36 -2.56
CA SER A 59 13.65 -0.58 -1.72
C SER A 59 14.62 0.33 -2.50
N LYS A 60 14.88 0.02 -3.78
CA LYS A 60 15.84 0.74 -4.67
C LYS A 60 15.16 1.44 -5.85
N HIS A 61 13.85 1.65 -5.80
CA HIS A 61 13.14 2.27 -6.91
C HIS A 61 13.65 3.69 -7.18
N GLN A 62 13.85 4.05 -8.46
CA GLN A 62 14.52 5.30 -8.88
C GLN A 62 13.82 6.59 -8.40
N ARG A 63 12.55 6.51 -8.03
CA ARG A 63 11.73 7.63 -7.52
C ARG A 63 11.59 7.64 -5.99
N GLY A 64 12.38 6.83 -5.30
CA GLY A 64 12.30 6.62 -3.86
C GLY A 64 11.68 5.25 -3.50
N ALA A 65 12.08 4.73 -2.34
CA ALA A 65 11.65 3.42 -1.86
C ALA A 65 10.13 3.37 -1.61
N CYS A 66 9.50 2.32 -2.12
CA CYS A 66 8.08 2.08 -2.01
C CYS A 66 7.79 0.57 -1.95
N CYS A 67 6.56 0.21 -1.59
CA CYS A 67 6.11 -1.18 -1.59
C CYS A 67 4.67 -1.28 -2.06
N LEU A 68 4.30 -2.47 -2.53
CA LEU A 68 2.92 -2.90 -2.76
C LEU A 68 2.46 -3.71 -1.54
N LEU A 69 1.40 -3.24 -0.90
CA LEU A 69 0.71 -3.92 0.18
C LEU A 69 -0.52 -4.66 -0.37
N PHE A 70 -0.88 -5.75 0.28
CA PHE A 70 -2.19 -6.38 0.19
C PHE A 70 -2.83 -6.38 1.56
N GLY A 71 -4.05 -5.86 1.65
CA GLY A 71 -4.81 -5.85 2.89
C GLY A 71 -6.28 -6.16 2.64
N ILE A 72 -6.98 -6.51 3.70
CA ILE A 72 -8.41 -6.83 3.67
C ILE A 72 -9.15 -5.87 4.60
N THR A 73 -10.21 -5.23 4.08
CA THR A 73 -11.06 -4.36 4.90
C THR A 73 -11.94 -5.17 5.85
N ASN A 74 -12.59 -4.52 6.81
CA ASN A 74 -13.53 -5.17 7.73
C ASN A 74 -14.74 -5.79 6.99
N ARG A 75 -15.03 -5.34 5.77
CA ARG A 75 -16.07 -5.89 4.89
C ARG A 75 -15.56 -7.01 3.98
N ASN A 76 -14.39 -7.57 4.28
CA ASN A 76 -13.74 -8.62 3.50
C ASN A 76 -13.42 -8.21 2.05
N ARG A 77 -13.18 -6.91 1.82
CA ARG A 77 -12.81 -6.38 0.51
C ARG A 77 -11.28 -6.38 0.35
N PRO A 78 -10.72 -7.02 -0.69
CA PRO A 78 -9.27 -6.98 -0.91
C PRO A 78 -8.86 -5.65 -1.52
N LEU A 79 -7.85 -5.00 -0.94
CA LEU A 79 -7.22 -3.79 -1.47
C LEU A 79 -5.73 -4.03 -1.69
N GLN A 80 -5.23 -3.47 -2.78
CA GLN A 80 -3.81 -3.34 -3.05
C GLN A 80 -3.41 -1.87 -2.99
N ILE A 81 -2.35 -1.58 -2.24
CA ILE A 81 -1.94 -0.20 -1.93
C ILE A 81 -0.46 -0.06 -2.25
N VAL A 82 -0.11 0.92 -3.09
CA VAL A 82 1.29 1.30 -3.28
C VAL A 82 1.58 2.51 -2.41
N CYS A 83 2.57 2.42 -1.54
CA CYS A 83 2.95 3.52 -0.67
C CYS A 83 4.47 3.66 -0.51
N THR A 84 4.91 4.84 -0.11
CA THR A 84 6.32 5.10 0.23
C THR A 84 6.70 4.37 1.51
N THR A 85 7.93 3.86 1.58
CA THR A 85 8.44 3.18 2.78
C THR A 85 9.31 4.08 3.66
N SER A 86 9.41 5.37 3.35
CA SER A 86 10.21 6.34 4.10
C SER A 86 9.63 7.75 3.97
N GLY A 87 10.06 8.66 4.85
CA GLY A 87 9.67 10.07 4.85
C GLY A 87 9.04 10.51 6.16
N ALA A 88 8.52 11.74 6.19
CA ALA A 88 7.85 12.29 7.37
C ALA A 88 6.38 11.84 7.49
N VAL A 89 5.75 11.48 6.36
CA VAL A 89 4.37 11.01 6.27
C VAL A 89 4.29 9.81 5.32
N LEU A 90 3.30 8.95 5.52
CA LEU A 90 3.02 7.85 4.60
C LEU A 90 2.33 8.40 3.34
N ILE A 91 2.95 8.27 2.18
CA ILE A 91 2.34 8.72 0.92
C ILE A 91 1.72 7.53 0.21
N ILE A 92 0.41 7.57 0.01
CA ILE A 92 -0.32 6.59 -0.79
C ILE A 92 -0.28 7.02 -2.26
N ILE A 93 0.43 6.24 -3.07
CA ILE A 93 0.66 6.49 -4.49
C ILE A 93 -0.53 6.00 -5.32
N THR A 94 -1.09 4.84 -4.99
CA THR A 94 -2.32 4.32 -5.59
C THR A 94 -2.98 3.30 -4.66
N VAL A 95 -4.28 3.08 -4.82
CA VAL A 95 -5.05 2.04 -4.14
C VAL A 95 -6.13 1.51 -5.08
N TYR A 96 -6.31 0.20 -5.16
CA TYR A 96 -7.32 -0.42 -6.03
C TYR A 96 -7.69 -1.82 -5.56
N VAL A 97 -8.85 -2.33 -6.00
CA VAL A 97 -9.21 -3.75 -5.87
C VAL A 97 -8.47 -4.55 -6.95
N PRO A 98 -7.69 -5.59 -6.61
CA PRO A 98 -6.99 -6.39 -7.61
C PRO A 98 -7.97 -7.09 -8.54
N LYS A 99 -7.82 -6.87 -9.86
CA LYS A 99 -8.71 -7.39 -10.91
C LYS A 99 -7.95 -8.20 -11.96
N GLN A 100 -8.66 -9.13 -12.59
CA GLN A 100 -8.22 -9.78 -13.82
C GLN A 100 -8.15 -8.77 -14.98
N PRO A 101 -7.30 -8.98 -16.01
CA PRO A 101 -6.41 -10.12 -16.19
C PRO A 101 -5.09 -10.00 -15.40
N LYS A 102 -4.77 -8.82 -14.86
CA LYS A 102 -3.48 -8.53 -14.21
C LYS A 102 -3.23 -9.41 -12.98
N TRP A 103 -4.26 -9.71 -12.20
CA TRP A 103 -4.20 -10.52 -10.99
C TRP A 103 -5.03 -11.81 -11.19
N ILE A 104 -4.40 -12.97 -10.99
CA ILE A 104 -5.06 -14.29 -11.04
C ILE A 104 -5.86 -14.50 -9.76
N THR A 105 -5.21 -14.22 -8.63
CA THR A 105 -5.81 -14.08 -7.30
C THR A 105 -5.48 -12.68 -6.76
N PRO A 106 -6.10 -12.21 -5.66
CA PRO A 106 -5.77 -10.90 -5.08
C PRO A 106 -4.30 -10.68 -4.72
N THR A 107 -3.50 -11.74 -4.61
CA THR A 107 -2.06 -11.69 -4.28
C THR A 107 -1.16 -12.27 -5.37
N GLN A 108 -1.70 -12.97 -6.37
CA GLN A 108 -0.92 -13.59 -7.44
C GLN A 108 -1.05 -12.80 -8.74
N ARG A 109 0.02 -12.12 -9.14
CA ARG A 109 0.09 -11.40 -10.42
C ARG A 109 0.20 -12.39 -11.58
N ARG A 110 -0.47 -12.11 -12.70
CA ARG A 110 -0.27 -12.84 -13.95
C ARG A 110 1.13 -12.55 -14.48
N GLN A 111 1.93 -13.59 -14.66
CA GLN A 111 3.16 -13.51 -15.43
C GLN A 111 2.81 -13.57 -16.92
N LEU A 112 3.26 -12.58 -17.69
CA LEU A 112 3.21 -12.67 -19.14
C LEU A 112 4.36 -13.61 -19.55
N LEU A 113 4.01 -14.69 -20.25
CA LEU A 113 4.97 -15.58 -20.92
C LEU A 113 5.59 -14.87 -22.13
#